data_AF-A0A3D2RTD7-F1
#
_entry.id   AF-A0A3D2RTD7-F1
#
_cell.length_a   1.000
_cell.length_b   1.000
_cell.length_c   1.000
_cell.angle_alpha   90.00
_cell.angle_beta   90.00
_cell.angle_gamma   90.00
#
_symmetry.space_group_name_H-M   'P 1'
#
loop_
_entity.id
_entity.type
_entity.pdbx_description
1 polymer ?
#
loop_
_entity_poly.entity_id
_entity_poly.type
_entity_poly.pdbx_seq_one_letter_code
_entity_poly.pdbx_strand_id
1 'polypeptide(L)'
;MEDHCQHPSLFIVEYNDGLKGYVLMLNGYVTDLAYAGVVDGQIKGTEFYLQNGSPHAHFSYLSLNIEEMFVTNTPTYPVERTLLTSGVLEAALDSRYQGYVRLETPYLDITYHSYASLRWRPTGQRPTGATLDLWPPTD
;
A
#
# COMPACT_ATOMS: atom_id res chain seq x y z
N MET A 1 -8.34 -8.22 -21.48
CA MET A 1 -8.60 -7.73 -20.10
C MET A 1 -9.85 -6.87 -20.07
N GLU A 2 -10.00 -5.92 -21.01
CA GLU A 2 -11.24 -5.16 -21.22
C GLU A 2 -12.46 -6.08 -21.49
N ASP A 3 -12.26 -7.24 -22.12
CA ASP A 3 -13.32 -8.24 -22.33
C ASP A 3 -13.88 -8.86 -21.03
N HIS A 4 -13.17 -8.69 -19.90
CA HIS A 4 -13.50 -9.32 -18.62
C HIS A 4 -13.65 -8.33 -17.46
N CYS A 5 -13.20 -7.08 -17.64
CA CYS A 5 -13.30 -6.01 -16.66
C CYS A 5 -13.76 -4.75 -17.38
N GLN A 6 -14.90 -4.20 -16.98
CA GLN A 6 -15.52 -3.08 -17.69
C GLN A 6 -14.70 -1.78 -17.64
N HIS A 7 -13.91 -1.56 -16.58
CA HIS A 7 -13.15 -0.32 -16.36
C HIS A 7 -11.76 -0.60 -15.75
N PRO A 8 -10.86 -1.32 -16.44
CA PRO A 8 -9.53 -1.57 -15.91
C PRO A 8 -8.73 -0.26 -15.91
N SER A 9 -7.95 -0.03 -14.86
CA SER A 9 -7.04 1.12 -14.79
C SER A 9 -5.61 0.66 -14.54
N LEU A 10 -4.66 1.23 -15.27
CA LEU A 10 -3.23 0.97 -15.10
C LEU A 10 -2.51 2.29 -14.84
N PHE A 11 -1.82 2.38 -13.71
CA PHE A 11 -0.82 3.42 -13.47
C PHE A 11 0.56 2.86 -13.78
N ILE A 12 1.36 3.60 -14.55
CA ILE A 12 2.74 3.28 -14.87
C ILE A 12 3.62 4.32 -14.19
N VAL A 13 4.56 3.87 -13.38
CA VAL A 13 5.49 4.71 -12.62
C VAL A 13 6.91 4.36 -13.06
N GLU A 14 7.68 5.36 -13.49
CA GLU A 14 9.10 5.19 -13.80
C GLU A 14 9.92 5.93 -12.74
N TYR A 15 10.79 5.20 -12.05
CA TYR A 15 11.65 5.75 -11.01
C TYR A 15 12.96 6.26 -11.61
N ASN A 16 13.62 7.20 -10.92
CA ASN A 16 14.87 7.83 -11.38
C ASN A 16 16.04 6.83 -11.54
N ASP A 17 15.96 5.65 -10.93
CA ASP A 17 16.93 4.56 -11.06
C ASP A 17 16.61 3.59 -12.21
N GLY A 18 15.55 3.86 -12.98
CA GLY A 18 15.09 3.04 -14.09
C GLY A 18 14.14 1.89 -13.71
N LEU A 19 13.83 1.71 -12.42
CA LEU A 19 12.78 0.77 -12.00
C LEU A 19 11.42 1.21 -12.59
N LYS A 20 10.60 0.24 -12.98
CA LYS A 20 9.22 0.47 -13.42
C LYS A 20 8.23 -0.20 -12.47
N GLY A 21 7.32 0.60 -11.93
CA GLY A 21 6.19 0.16 -11.13
C GLY A 21 4.91 0.17 -11.95
N TYR A 22 4.03 -0.79 -11.68
CA TYR A 22 2.73 -0.91 -12.31
C TYR A 22 1.67 -1.13 -11.23
N VAL A 23 0.64 -0.29 -11.21
CA VAL A 23 -0.53 -0.47 -10.34
C VAL A 23 -1.73 -0.75 -11.23
N LEU A 24 -2.22 -1.98 -11.16
CA LEU A 24 -3.34 -2.45 -11.97
C LEU A 24 -4.58 -2.61 -11.10
N MET A 25 -5.64 -1.87 -11.45
CA MET A 25 -6.94 -1.96 -10.79
C MET A 25 -7.93 -2.65 -11.73
N LEU A 26 -8.40 -3.83 -11.32
CA LEU A 26 -9.34 -4.67 -12.08
C LEU A 26 -10.67 -4.79 -11.34
N ASN A 27 -11.33 -3.66 -11.13
CA ASN A 27 -12.57 -3.57 -10.35
C ASN A 27 -13.64 -4.53 -10.88
N GLY A 28 -14.18 -5.37 -9.99
CA GLY A 28 -15.19 -6.39 -10.32
C GLY A 28 -14.62 -7.71 -10.86
N TYR A 29 -13.31 -7.78 -11.13
CA TYR A 29 -12.62 -9.00 -11.57
C TYR A 29 -11.67 -9.54 -10.51
N VAL A 30 -10.92 -8.67 -9.82
CA VAL A 30 -10.08 -9.02 -8.67
C VAL A 30 -10.60 -8.28 -7.44
N THR A 31 -10.78 -9.02 -6.34
CA THR A 31 -11.20 -8.48 -5.03
C THR A 31 -10.07 -8.43 -4.02
N ASP A 32 -8.96 -9.13 -4.28
CA ASP A 32 -7.80 -9.21 -3.41
C ASP A 32 -6.77 -8.13 -3.75
N LEU A 33 -5.90 -7.85 -2.78
CA LEU A 33 -4.75 -6.98 -2.96
C LEU A 33 -3.52 -7.86 -3.04
N ALA A 34 -2.66 -7.63 -4.03
CA ALA A 34 -1.42 -8.38 -4.18
C ALA A 34 -0.33 -7.49 -4.78
N TYR A 35 0.91 -7.92 -4.56
CA TYR A 35 2.11 -7.35 -5.16
C TYR A 35 2.95 -8.47 -5.76
N ALA A 36 3.56 -8.18 -6.90
CA ALA A 36 4.63 -9.00 -7.44
C ALA A 36 5.77 -8.10 -7.90
N GLY A 37 7.00 -8.58 -7.71
CA GLY A 37 8.21 -7.88 -8.12
C GLY A 37 9.30 -8.87 -8.52
N VAL A 38 10.27 -8.39 -9.29
CA VAL A 38 11.47 -9.16 -9.64
C VAL A 38 12.54 -8.88 -8.60
N VAL A 39 12.98 -9.91 -7.90
CA VAL A 39 14.05 -9.85 -6.89
C VAL A 39 15.06 -10.92 -7.24
N ASP A 40 16.32 -10.52 -7.43
CA ASP A 40 17.42 -11.41 -7.84
C ASP A 40 17.09 -12.24 -9.09
N GLY A 41 16.41 -11.61 -10.07
CA GLY A 41 15.98 -12.26 -11.32
C GLY A 41 14.78 -13.20 -11.19
N GLN A 42 14.17 -13.33 -10.01
CA GLN A 42 13.01 -14.18 -9.76
C GLN A 42 11.77 -13.35 -9.47
N ILE A 43 10.62 -13.77 -10.01
CA ILE A 43 9.33 -13.18 -9.66
C ILE A 43 8.95 -13.66 -8.25
N LYS A 44 8.78 -12.72 -7.32
CA LYS A 44 8.23 -12.96 -5.99
C LYS A 44 6.88 -12.27 -5.88
N GLY A 45 5.86 -13.02 -5.47
CA GLY A 45 4.51 -12.51 -5.25
C GLY A 45 4.11 -12.61 -3.79
N THR A 46 3.30 -11.66 -3.32
CA THR A 46 2.66 -11.71 -2.01
C THR A 46 1.23 -11.16 -2.11
N GLU A 47 0.33 -11.77 -1.36
CA GLU A 47 -0.99 -11.23 -1.10
C GLU A 47 -0.91 -10.22 0.06
N PHE A 48 -1.73 -9.18 0.02
CA PHE A 48 -2.09 -8.35 1.17
C PHE A 48 -3.49 -8.74 1.62
N TYR A 49 -3.57 -9.64 2.60
CA TYR A 49 -4.86 -10.08 3.11
C TYR A 49 -5.56 -8.96 3.89
N LEU A 50 -6.66 -8.47 3.33
CA LEU A 50 -7.55 -7.55 4.02
C LEU A 50 -8.65 -8.36 4.71
N GLN A 51 -8.67 -8.34 6.04
CA GLN A 51 -9.69 -9.07 6.79
C GLN A 51 -11.09 -8.58 6.42
N ASN A 52 -11.88 -9.50 5.88
CA ASN A 52 -13.30 -9.32 5.66
C ASN A 52 -14.06 -9.56 6.97
N GLY A 53 -14.97 -8.64 7.29
CA GLY A 53 -15.79 -8.71 8.49
C GLY A 53 -15.07 -8.29 9.78
N SER A 54 -15.88 -8.15 10.83
CA SER A 54 -15.43 -7.77 12.17
C SER A 54 -14.33 -8.70 12.70
N PRO A 55 -13.33 -8.20 13.45
CA PRO A 55 -13.19 -6.81 13.92
C PRO A 55 -12.17 -5.97 13.11
N HIS A 56 -11.82 -6.36 11.87
CA HIS A 56 -10.93 -5.58 11.00
C HIS A 56 -9.56 -5.24 11.64
N ALA A 57 -8.77 -6.27 11.93
CA ALA A 57 -7.45 -6.24 12.57
C ALA A 57 -6.52 -5.10 12.14
N HIS A 58 -6.56 -4.72 10.86
CA HIS A 58 -5.74 -3.67 10.28
C HIS A 58 -5.95 -2.30 10.96
N PHE A 59 -7.16 -2.02 11.45
CA PHE A 59 -7.42 -0.80 12.23
C PHE A 59 -6.80 -0.87 13.63
N SER A 60 -6.78 -2.03 14.29
CA SER A 60 -6.09 -2.17 15.57
C SER A 60 -4.59 -1.92 15.45
N TYR A 61 -3.94 -2.47 14.41
CA TYR A 61 -2.53 -2.18 14.14
C TYR A 61 -2.31 -0.70 13.81
N LEU A 62 -3.20 -0.07 13.05
CA LEU A 62 -3.13 1.37 12.78
C LEU A 62 -3.21 2.18 14.08
N SER A 63 -4.19 1.89 14.94
CA SER A 63 -4.38 2.58 16.22
C SER A 63 -3.16 2.45 17.14
N LEU A 64 -2.57 1.24 17.25
CA LEU A 64 -1.33 1.03 18.01
C LEU A 64 -0.16 1.86 17.48
N ASN A 65 -0.05 2.01 16.15
CA ASN A 65 1.00 2.86 15.55
C ASN A 65 0.75 4.35 15.79
N ILE A 66 -0.51 4.78 15.89
CA ILE A 66 -0.88 6.17 16.20
C ILE A 66 -0.58 6.48 17.67
N GLU A 67 -1.01 5.60 18.58
CA GLU A 67 -0.73 5.72 20.01
C GLU A 67 0.77 5.81 20.28
N GLU A 68 1.54 4.91 19.68
CA GLU A 68 2.99 4.89 19.77
C GLU A 68 3.63 6.22 19.32
N MET A 69 3.14 6.78 18.22
CA MET A 69 3.61 8.07 17.73
C MET A 69 3.34 9.17 18.75
N PHE A 70 2.16 9.19 19.40
CA PHE A 70 1.85 10.17 20.44
C PHE A 70 2.70 10.00 21.69
N VAL A 71 2.90 8.76 22.16
CA VAL A 71 3.69 8.47 23.36
C VAL A 71 5.17 8.81 23.18
N THR A 72 5.73 8.50 22.01
CA THR A 72 7.16 8.69 21.71
C THR A 72 7.48 10.02 21.03
N ASN A 73 6.45 10.75 20.58
CA ASN A 73 6.57 11.94 19.73
C ASN A 73 7.44 11.69 18.47
N THR A 74 7.48 10.46 17.99
CA THR A 74 8.29 10.01 16.84
C THR A 74 7.41 9.28 15.84
N PRO A 75 7.46 9.60 14.53
CA PRO A 75 6.69 8.88 13.52
C PRO A 75 7.01 7.39 13.51
N THR A 76 5.96 6.55 13.40
CA THR A 76 6.11 5.07 13.35
C THR A 76 6.49 4.53 11.98
N TYR A 77 6.60 5.39 10.98
CA TYR A 77 7.11 5.08 9.65
C TYR A 77 7.70 6.35 8.99
N PRO A 78 8.59 6.22 8.00
CA PRO A 78 9.14 7.38 7.27
C PRO A 78 8.05 8.10 6.50
N VAL A 79 7.84 9.38 6.81
CA VAL A 79 6.71 10.21 6.32
C VAL A 79 6.80 10.50 4.83
N GLU A 80 8.00 10.42 4.26
CA GLU A 80 8.29 10.55 2.83
C GLU A 80 7.48 9.54 2.01
N ARG A 81 7.15 8.37 2.58
CA ARG A 81 6.28 7.39 1.92
C ARG A 81 4.93 8.00 1.56
N THR A 82 4.32 8.76 2.48
CA THR A 82 3.03 9.40 2.26
C THR A 82 3.12 10.46 1.16
N LEU A 83 4.17 11.27 1.18
CA LEU A 83 4.40 12.27 0.13
C LEU A 83 4.55 11.60 -1.25
N LEU A 84 5.38 10.56 -1.35
CA LEU A 84 5.61 9.82 -2.59
C LEU A 84 4.32 9.16 -3.10
N THR A 85 3.61 8.40 -2.26
CA THR A 85 2.42 7.67 -2.71
C THR A 85 1.30 8.62 -3.14
N SER A 86 1.08 9.70 -2.39
CA SER A 86 0.06 10.69 -2.73
C SER A 86 0.44 11.50 -3.97
N GLY A 87 1.70 11.92 -4.08
CA GLY A 87 2.19 12.67 -5.24
C GLY A 87 2.16 11.86 -6.53
N VAL A 88 2.55 10.57 -6.48
CA VAL A 88 2.45 9.67 -7.64
C VAL A 88 1.00 9.45 -8.05
N LEU A 89 0.09 9.27 -7.08
CA LEU A 89 -1.34 9.12 -7.37
C LEU A 89 -1.90 10.39 -8.01
N GLU A 90 -1.58 11.56 -7.48
CA GLU A 90 -2.02 12.85 -8.02
C GLU A 90 -1.53 13.03 -9.47
N ALA A 91 -0.24 12.79 -9.72
CA ALA A 91 0.32 12.87 -11.06
C ALA A 91 -0.35 11.88 -12.04
N ALA A 92 -0.72 10.68 -11.58
CA ALA A 92 -1.45 9.72 -12.40
C ALA A 92 -2.88 10.19 -12.72
N LEU A 93 -3.56 10.84 -11.77
CA LEU A 93 -4.89 11.42 -11.97
C LEU A 93 -4.84 12.62 -12.93
N ASP A 94 -3.85 13.51 -12.78
CA ASP A 94 -3.60 14.63 -13.68
C ASP A 94 -3.26 14.15 -15.09
N SER A 95 -2.40 13.13 -15.21
CA SER A 95 -2.06 12.49 -16.47
C SER A 95 -3.33 12.01 -17.19
N ARG A 96 -4.19 11.28 -16.46
CA ARG A 96 -5.48 10.80 -16.99
C ARG A 96 -6.37 11.96 -17.44
N TYR A 97 -6.49 13.01 -16.62
CA TYR A 97 -7.29 14.20 -16.94
C TYR A 97 -6.78 14.90 -18.22
N GLN A 98 -5.46 14.94 -18.42
CA GLN A 98 -4.80 15.53 -19.58
C GLN A 98 -4.72 14.60 -20.81
N GLY A 99 -5.40 13.45 -20.79
CA GLY A 99 -5.42 12.51 -21.92
C GLY A 99 -4.31 11.47 -21.91
N TYR A 100 -3.92 10.99 -20.72
CA TYR A 100 -2.94 9.92 -20.49
C TYR A 100 -1.52 10.28 -20.92
N VAL A 101 -1.13 11.55 -20.77
CA VAL A 101 0.21 12.02 -21.10
C VAL A 101 1.22 11.67 -20.00
N ARG A 102 2.48 11.45 -20.37
CA ARG A 102 3.55 11.33 -19.40
C ARG A 102 3.76 12.67 -18.68
N LEU A 103 3.77 12.64 -17.36
CA LEU A 103 4.09 13.79 -16.52
C LEU A 103 5.40 13.54 -15.79
N GLU A 104 6.33 14.48 -15.92
CA GLU A 104 7.55 14.49 -15.11
C GLU A 104 7.21 15.06 -13.72
N THR A 105 7.77 14.45 -12.68
CA THR A 105 7.48 14.81 -11.27
C THR A 105 8.76 15.21 -10.54
N PRO A 106 9.46 16.30 -10.94
CA PRO A 106 10.71 16.72 -10.30
C PRO A 106 10.55 17.09 -8.82
N TYR A 107 9.33 17.47 -8.41
CA TYR A 107 8.99 17.75 -7.01
C TYR A 107 8.92 16.48 -6.13
N LEU A 108 8.98 15.29 -6.73
CA LEU A 108 9.08 14.00 -6.03
C LEU A 108 10.50 13.42 -6.05
N ASP A 109 11.51 14.20 -6.42
CA ASP A 109 12.92 13.80 -6.35
C ASP A 109 13.40 13.79 -4.89
N ILE A 110 12.91 12.83 -4.13
CA ILE A 110 13.23 12.61 -2.72
C ILE A 110 13.69 11.18 -2.50
N THR A 111 14.69 11.00 -1.63
CA THR A 111 15.18 9.67 -1.27
C THR A 111 14.30 9.08 -0.18
N TYR A 112 13.74 7.89 -0.43
CA TYR A 112 13.01 7.12 0.56
C TYR A 112 13.85 5.95 1.07
N HIS A 113 14.02 5.89 2.39
CA HIS A 113 14.56 4.72 3.08
C HIS A 113 13.43 4.04 3.82
N SER A 114 13.25 2.73 3.57
CA SER A 114 12.26 1.96 4.30
C SER A 114 12.58 1.92 5.80
N TYR A 115 11.57 1.63 6.61
CA TYR A 115 11.74 1.50 8.06
C TYR A 115 12.76 0.39 8.39
N ALA A 116 13.60 0.64 9.40
CA ALA A 116 14.54 -0.36 9.91
C ALA A 116 13.86 -1.39 10.84
N SER A 117 12.78 -0.99 11.51
CA SER A 117 12.01 -1.85 12.41
C SER A 117 10.51 -1.80 12.11
N LEU A 118 9.87 -2.96 12.13
CA LEU A 118 8.44 -3.13 11.95
C LEU A 118 7.74 -3.04 13.30
N ARG A 119 7.25 -1.86 13.68
CA ARG A 119 6.51 -1.68 14.94
C ARG A 119 5.00 -1.92 14.72
N TRP A 120 4.39 -2.71 15.61
CA TRP A 120 2.96 -3.08 15.61
C TRP A 120 2.41 -3.45 14.23
N ARG A 121 2.83 -4.61 13.72
CA ARG A 121 2.37 -5.18 12.45
C ARG A 121 1.97 -6.64 12.65
N PRO A 122 1.07 -7.18 11.81
CA PRO A 122 0.84 -8.61 11.77
C PRO A 122 2.13 -9.32 11.34
N THR A 123 2.58 -10.30 12.13
CA THR A 123 3.76 -11.14 11.85
C THR A 123 3.39 -12.52 11.34
N GLY A 124 2.12 -12.91 11.47
CA GLY A 124 1.56 -14.13 10.90
C GLY A 124 1.09 -13.93 9.46
N GLN A 125 0.86 -15.05 8.77
CA GLN A 125 0.26 -15.05 7.41
C GLN A 125 -1.17 -14.50 7.40
N ARG A 126 -1.84 -14.55 8.54
CA ARG A 126 -3.19 -14.04 8.81
C ARG A 126 -3.22 -13.38 10.19
N PRO A 127 -4.16 -12.45 10.45
CA PRO A 127 -4.32 -11.86 11.78
C PRO A 127 -4.73 -12.92 12.81
N THR A 128 -4.21 -12.82 14.03
CA THR A 128 -4.54 -13.69 15.17
C THR A 128 -4.46 -12.90 16.48
N GLY A 129 -5.21 -13.31 17.51
CA GLY A 129 -5.14 -12.72 18.87
C GLY A 129 -6.07 -11.51 19.03
N ALA A 130 -5.54 -10.40 19.58
CA ALA A 130 -6.24 -9.15 19.96
C ALA A 130 -7.03 -8.43 18.84
N THR A 131 -7.16 -9.07 17.68
CA THR A 131 -7.76 -8.58 16.45
C THR A 131 -8.84 -9.53 15.91
N LEU A 132 -9.24 -10.57 16.66
CA LEU A 132 -10.32 -11.48 16.25
C LEU A 132 -11.45 -11.60 17.30
N ASP A 133 -11.19 -11.24 18.56
CA ASP A 133 -12.20 -11.36 19.60
C ASP A 133 -13.19 -10.18 19.55
N LEU A 134 -14.47 -10.47 19.76
CA LEU A 134 -15.49 -9.43 19.92
C LEU A 134 -15.19 -8.63 21.18
N TRP A 135 -15.46 -7.32 21.14
CA TRP A 135 -15.44 -6.50 22.36
C TRP A 135 -16.82 -6.53 23.04
N PRO A 136 -16.91 -6.80 24.35
CA PRO A 136 -15.81 -7.17 25.25
C PRO A 136 -15.34 -8.62 25.00
N PRO A 137 -14.03 -8.93 25.20
CA PRO A 137 -13.53 -10.29 25.06
C PRO A 137 -14.35 -11.23 25.95
N THR A 138 -14.86 -12.33 25.39
CA THR A 138 -15.37 -13.43 26.20
C THR A 138 -14.17 -14.12 26.83
N ASP A 139 -14.08 -14.01 28.16
CA ASP A 139 -13.02 -14.53 29.06
C ASP A 139 -12.27 -15.77 28.58
#